data_AF-A0AAW7NXU7-F1
#
_entry.id   AF-A0AAW7NXU7-F1
#
_cell.length_a   1.000
_cell.length_b   1.000
_cell.length_c   1.000
_cell.angle_alpha   90.00
_cell.angle_beta   90.00
_cell.angle_gamma   90.00
#
_symmetry.space_group_name_H-M   'P 1'
#
loop_
_entity.id
_entity.type
_entity.pdbx_description
1 polymer ?
#
loop_
_entity_poly.entity_id
_entity_poly.type
_entity_poly.pdbx_seq_one_letter_code
_entity_poly.pdbx_strand_id
1 'polypeptide(L)' 'MTNKNNSFDLANERAKNFGVWLEEAYQTMLDFSLENKFDCYNAEEQKQLEQVLETLMDFCDMWEKGQIILVSEEREMSK' A
#
# COMPACT_ATOMS: atom_id res chain seq x y z
N MET A 1 23.22 0.12 -31.07
CA MET A 1 22.35 0.81 -30.08
C MET A 1 21.29 -0.17 -29.65
N THR A 2 21.49 -0.87 -28.54
CA THR A 2 20.50 -1.80 -27.99
C THR A 2 19.43 -0.98 -27.27
N ASN A 3 18.22 -1.02 -27.82
CA ASN A 3 17.04 -0.42 -27.20
C ASN A 3 16.75 -1.22 -25.92
N LYS A 4 17.22 -0.72 -24.76
CA LYS A 4 16.79 -1.28 -23.48
C LYS A 4 15.30 -0.95 -23.37
N ASN A 5 14.46 -1.98 -23.52
CA ASN A 5 13.10 -1.92 -23.02
C ASN A 5 13.20 -1.64 -21.52
N ASN A 6 13.11 -0.37 -21.14
CA ASN A 6 12.82 0.06 -19.79
C ASN A 6 11.37 -0.36 -19.52
N SER A 7 11.12 -1.65 -19.31
CA SER A 7 9.86 -2.07 -18.69
C SER A 7 9.84 -1.40 -17.33
N PHE A 8 8.89 -0.50 -17.12
CA PHE A 8 8.69 0.14 -15.84
C PHE A 8 8.52 -0.96 -14.80
N ASP A 9 9.52 -1.13 -13.95
CA ASP A 9 9.49 -2.13 -12.90
C ASP A 9 8.66 -1.59 -11.74
N LEU A 10 7.34 -1.76 -11.89
CA LEU A 10 6.35 -1.32 -10.92
C LEU A 10 6.61 -1.94 -9.54
N ALA A 11 7.15 -3.16 -9.46
CA ALA A 11 7.44 -3.80 -8.19
C ALA A 11 8.60 -3.10 -7.47
N ASN A 12 9.68 -2.79 -8.19
CA ASN A 12 10.79 -2.03 -7.62
C ASN A 12 10.39 -0.60 -7.24
N GLU A 13 9.59 0.08 -8.06
CA GLU A 13 9.10 1.42 -7.70
C GLU A 13 8.14 1.40 -6.50
N ARG A 14 7.30 0.36 -6.37
CA ARG A 14 6.50 0.11 -5.15
C ARG A 14 7.37 -0.09 -3.93
N ALA A 15 8.42 -0.89 -4.02
CA ALA A 15 9.31 -1.14 -2.89
C ALA A 15 10.04 0.14 -2.44
N LYS A 16 10.53 0.95 -3.38
CA LYS A 16 11.20 2.23 -3.07
C LYS A 16 10.27 3.24 -2.37
N ASN A 17 9.00 3.26 -2.75
CA ASN A 17 8.03 4.24 -2.27
C ASN A 17 7.01 3.66 -1.27
N PHE A 18 7.25 2.44 -0.77
CA PHE A 18 6.23 1.64 -0.07
C PHE A 18 5.59 2.39 1.10
N GLY A 19 6.41 2.98 1.99
CA GLY A 19 5.89 3.69 3.16
C GLY A 19 4.99 4.87 2.79
N VAL A 20 5.42 5.68 1.79
CA VAL A 20 4.64 6.84 1.32
C VAL A 20 3.32 6.39 0.71
N TRP A 21 3.32 5.36 -0.14
CA TRP A 21 2.09 4.89 -0.77
C TRP A 21 1.16 4.17 0.20
N LEU A 22 1.70 3.53 1.23
CA LEU A 22 0.91 2.95 2.31
C LEU A 22 0.21 4.05 3.12
N GLU A 23 0.94 5.10 3.49
CA GLU A 23 0.39 6.26 4.20
C GLU A 23 -0.68 6.98 3.37
N GLU A 24 -0.42 7.23 2.07
CA GLU A 24 -1.38 7.84 1.14
C GLU A 24 -2.67 7.00 1.01
N ALA A 25 -2.55 5.67 0.89
CA ALA A 25 -3.70 4.78 0.80
C ALA A 25 -4.52 4.78 2.10
N TYR A 26 -3.84 4.72 3.25
CA TYR A 26 -4.48 4.80 4.56
C TYR A 26 -5.23 6.13 4.74
N GLN A 27 -4.57 7.26 4.49
CA GLN A 27 -5.17 8.58 4.64
C GLN A 27 -6.38 8.76 3.71
N THR A 28 -6.29 8.28 2.46
CA THR A 28 -7.43 8.33 1.52
C THR A 28 -8.65 7.57 2.06
N MET A 29 -8.44 6.35 2.56
CA MET A 29 -9.54 5.55 3.12
C MET A 29 -10.09 6.16 4.42
N LEU A 30 -9.23 6.75 5.25
CA LEU A 30 -9.62 7.45 6.46
C LEU A 30 -10.48 8.67 6.14
N ASP A 31 -10.06 9.51 5.19
CA ASP A 31 -10.82 10.67 4.75
C ASP A 31 -12.18 10.25 4.18
N PHE A 32 -12.23 9.16 3.40
CA PHE A 32 -13.49 8.64 2.86
C PHE A 32 -14.44 8.19 3.97
N SER A 33 -13.92 7.52 5.01
CA SER A 33 -14.71 7.13 6.18
C SER A 33 -15.22 8.36 6.94
N LEU A 34 -14.36 9.34 7.22
CA LEU A 34 -14.71 10.56 7.96
C LEU A 34 -15.70 11.47 7.21
N GLU A 35 -15.63 11.47 5.87
CA GLU A 35 -16.54 12.23 5.01
C GLU A 35 -17.84 11.46 4.68
N ASN A 36 -18.08 10.30 5.31
CA ASN A 36 -19.22 9.43 5.06
C ASN A 36 -19.37 9.04 3.58
N LYS A 37 -18.25 8.92 2.85
CA LYS A 37 -18.27 8.51 1.43
C LYS A 37 -18.78 7.09 1.27
N PHE A 38 -18.77 6.28 2.33
CA PHE A 38 -19.23 4.91 2.28
C PHE A 38 -20.76 4.79 2.34
N ASP A 39 -21.50 5.84 2.71
CA ASP A 39 -22.96 5.83 2.89
C ASP A 39 -23.73 5.48 1.60
N CYS A 40 -23.10 5.65 0.43
CA CYS A 40 -23.71 5.30 -0.86
C CYS A 40 -23.72 3.78 -1.12
N TYR A 41 -22.97 3.00 -0.34
CA TYR A 41 -22.90 1.54 -0.45
C TYR A 41 -23.88 0.86 0.49
N ASN A 42 -24.18 -0.41 0.23
CA ASN A 42 -24.99 -1.20 1.15
C ASN A 42 -24.18 -1.62 2.40
N ALA A 43 -24.86 -2.10 3.44
CA ALA A 43 -24.21 -2.43 4.72
C ALA A 43 -23.07 -3.45 4.62
N GLU A 44 -23.15 -4.41 3.70
CA GLU A 44 -22.09 -5.41 3.51
C GLU A 44 -20.87 -4.78 2.84
N GLU A 45 -21.08 -3.95 1.82
CA GLU A 45 -20.00 -3.22 1.13
C GLU A 45 -19.34 -2.19 2.06
N GLN A 46 -20.12 -1.48 2.89
CA GLN A 46 -19.58 -0.55 3.90
C GLN A 46 -18.64 -1.27 4.86
N LYS A 47 -19.08 -2.41 5.40
CA LYS A 47 -18.27 -3.23 6.29
C LYS A 47 -16.97 -3.69 5.62
N GLN A 48 -17.01 -4.06 4.33
CA GLN A 48 -15.80 -4.44 3.59
C GLN A 48 -14.83 -3.26 3.44
N LEU A 49 -15.33 -2.05 3.19
CA LEU A 49 -14.50 -0.84 3.10
C LEU A 49 -13.90 -0.45 4.46
N GLU A 50 -14.65 -0.59 5.55
CA GLU A 50 -14.15 -0.39 6.92
C GLU A 50 -13.04 -1.40 7.26
N GLN A 51 -13.20 -2.67 6.88
CA GLN A 51 -12.17 -3.70 7.06
C GLN A 51 -10.89 -3.40 6.27
N VAL A 52 -11.02 -2.82 5.06
CA VAL A 52 -9.86 -2.36 4.29
C VAL A 52 -9.14 -1.22 5.02
N LEU A 53 -9.88 -0.25 5.56
CA LEU A 53 -9.30 0.84 6.36
C LEU A 53 -8.57 0.30 7.60
N GLU A 54 -9.18 -0.62 8.35
CA GLU A 54 -8.56 -1.27 9.51
C GLU A 54 -7.27 -1.99 9.14
N THR A 55 -7.29 -2.75 8.03
CA THR A 55 -6.09 -3.45 7.53
C THR A 55 -4.96 -2.48 7.16
N LEU A 56 -5.30 -1.34 6.54
CA LEU A 56 -4.30 -0.32 6.19
C LEU A 56 -3.70 0.35 7.44
N MET A 57 -4.50 0.56 8.48
CA MET A 57 -4.04 1.06 9.78
C MET A 57 -3.03 0.08 10.40
N ASP A 58 -3.37 -1.20 10.45
CA ASP A 58 -2.47 -2.25 10.95
C ASP A 58 -1.16 -2.29 10.17
N PHE A 59 -1.21 -2.16 8.84
CA PHE A 59 0.00 -2.13 8.02
C PHE A 59 0.85 -0.89 8.27
N CYS A 60 0.26 0.29 8.47
CA CYS A 60 1.00 1.50 8.85
C CYS A 60 1.73 1.26 10.17
N ASP A 61 1.01 0.74 11.17
CA ASP A 61 1.56 0.37 12.48
C ASP A 61 2.72 -0.62 12.37
N MET A 62 2.56 -1.66 11.56
CA MET A 62 3.60 -2.66 11.31
C MET A 62 4.80 -2.07 10.57
N TRP A 63 4.56 -1.14 9.63
CA TRP A 63 5.61 -0.42 8.90
C TRP A 63 6.43 0.46 9.84
N GLU A 64 5.77 1.29 10.66
CA GLU A 64 6.43 2.15 11.66
C GLU A 64 7.22 1.34 12.69
N LYS A 65 6.73 0.16 13.07
CA LYS A 65 7.42 -0.78 13.97
C LYS A 65 8.54 -1.57 13.27
N GLY A 66 8.76 -1.38 11.97
CA GLY A 66 9.78 -2.09 11.19
C GLY A 66 9.51 -3.59 11.01
N GLN A 67 8.25 -4.02 11.12
CA GLN A 67 7.83 -5.42 11.01
C GLN A 67 7.63 -5.86 9.55
N ILE A 68 7.42 -4.90 8.64
CA ILE A 68 7.36 -5.15 7.19
C ILE A 68 8.77 -5.00 6.60
N ILE A 69 9.30 -6.08 6.03
CA ILE A 69 10.62 -6.11 5.39
C ILE A 69 10.43 -6.17 3.88
N LEU A 70 10.94 -5.17 3.18
CA LEU A 70 10.96 -5.14 1.71
C LEU A 70 12.23 -5.84 1.22
N VAL A 71 12.06 -6.90 0.43
CA VAL A 71 13.18 -7.59 -0.22
C VAL A 71 13.34 -7.01 -1.62
N SER A 72 14.50 -6.41 -1.90
CA SER A 72 14.91 -6.09 -3.28
C SER A 72 15.84 -7.20 -3.80
N GLU A 73 15.74 -7.51 -5.09
CA GLU A 73 16.53 -8.56 -5.76
C GLU A 73 18.06 -8.40 -5.56
N GLU A 74 18.55 -7.20 -5.23
CA GLU A 74 19.97 -6.96 -4.91
C GLU A 74 20.49 -7.81 -3.74
N ARG A 75 19.63 -8.21 -2.78
CA ARG A 75 20.02 -9.11 -1.69
C ARG A 75 20.14 -10.57 -2.11
N GLU A 76 19.51 -11.00 -3.20
CA GLU A 76 19.56 -12.40 -3.64
C GLU A 76 20.81 -12.72 -4.47
N MET A 77 21.43 -11.73 -5.10
CA MET A 77 22.66 -11.92 -5.88
C MET A 77 23.96 -12.00 -5.05
N SER A 78 23.86 -11.91 -3.72
CA SER A 78 25.00 -11.98 -2.80
C SER A 78 25.16 -13.36 -2.14
N LYS A 79 24.54 -14.42 -2.67
CA LYS A 79 24.70 -15.81 -2.21
C LYS A 79 25.50 -16.66 -3.19
#